data_AF-A0A373TPB7-F1
#
_entry.id   AF-A0A373TPB7-F1
#
_cell.length_a   1.000
_cell.length_b   1.000
_cell.length_c   1.000
_cell.angle_alpha   90.00
_cell.angle_beta   90.00
_cell.angle_gamma   90.00
#
_symmetry.space_group_name_H-M   'P 1'
#
loop_
_entity.id
_entity.type
_entity.pdbx_description
1 polymer ?
#
loop_
_entity_poly.entity_id
_entity_poly.type
_entity_poly.pdbx_seq_one_letter_code
_entity_poly.pdbx_strand_id
1 'polypeptide(L)'
;MAGKHELEKFEYLFVDIEWNQTPGTNGIEDREPIQIGVVATDESMNLKKSFSGTMRLSSEEKYNPDTLVLSHSTLKSVMQANSEEIVLRKIKMSFPKYKYVVVWTKDTYELFKRGMDTYGYSMPRHRVIVFQEVLMHIASDGVNQIGFERALKQAGIEYQKNFLHYSKHDANYMYHLFCKCYKEYTRWTNQEICYLSPRTHIIHTGSCRYANRNHFLATNRAAKYVIFQGNRVCKICGCEDEWNRLQWGVNSGVKQNNRAEYLRELPLTDENMSMICNKFRLDYNIASDMVFIRTAFSGWIVYIQNDRVTKLRHENYRQRRDEALKIHKKCFEGYHKQKLPSSRFYDVVSYIKYHDEGMLKRLGDKRSRIDIILDRIREQDAENMA
;
A
#
# COMPACT_ATOMS: atom_id res chain seq x y z
N MET A 1 35.26 6.60 43.31
CA MET A 1 33.95 7.09 42.85
C MET A 1 33.83 6.78 41.38
N ALA A 2 33.18 5.67 41.01
CA ALA A 2 32.95 5.33 39.60
C ALA A 2 31.96 6.36 39.04
N GLY A 3 32.39 7.13 38.03
CA GLY A 3 31.54 8.09 37.35
C GLY A 3 30.27 7.40 36.87
N LYS A 4 29.11 8.04 37.09
CA LYS A 4 27.86 7.65 36.43
C LYS A 4 28.12 7.71 34.93
N HIS A 5 28.44 6.58 34.29
CA HIS A 5 28.39 6.46 32.85
C HIS A 5 26.97 6.87 32.44
N GLU A 6 26.82 8.00 31.75
CA GLU A 6 25.55 8.33 31.13
C GLU A 6 25.19 7.18 30.19
N LEU A 7 24.13 6.45 30.51
CA LEU A 7 23.60 5.42 29.64
C LEU A 7 23.31 6.03 28.28
N GLU A 8 23.78 5.36 27.22
CA GLU A 8 23.55 5.72 25.83
C GLU A 8 22.04 5.93 25.59
N LYS A 9 21.67 7.06 24.95
CA LYS A 9 20.28 7.46 24.70
C LYS A 9 20.02 7.49 23.20
N PHE A 10 18.91 6.90 22.79
CA PHE A 10 18.43 6.91 21.41
C PHE A 10 17.09 7.65 21.33
N GLU A 11 16.76 8.25 20.18
CA GLU A 11 15.43 8.83 19.96
C GLU A 11 14.50 7.75 19.39
N TYR A 12 14.88 7.11 18.28
CA TYR A 12 14.10 6.07 17.61
C TYR A 12 14.81 4.73 17.61
N LEU A 13 14.05 3.67 17.88
CA LEU A 13 14.43 2.27 17.76
C LEU A 13 13.54 1.59 16.71
N PHE A 14 14.06 1.37 15.51
CA PHE A 14 13.41 0.64 14.44
C PHE A 14 13.59 -0.85 14.71
N VAL A 15 12.49 -1.59 14.86
CA VAL A 15 12.52 -3.02 15.19
C VAL A 15 11.73 -3.79 14.14
N ASP A 16 12.36 -4.83 13.61
CA ASP A 16 11.72 -5.81 12.74
C ASP A 16 11.98 -7.22 13.28
N ILE A 17 10.98 -8.10 13.17
CA ILE A 17 11.03 -9.48 13.68
C ILE A 17 10.44 -10.39 12.62
N GLU A 18 11.19 -11.42 12.23
CA GLU A 18 10.66 -12.56 11.50
C GLU A 18 10.25 -13.65 12.49
N TRP A 19 9.14 -14.33 12.21
CA TRP A 19 8.61 -15.38 13.08
C TRP A 19 8.24 -16.64 12.31
N ASN A 20 8.32 -17.77 13.00
CA ASN A 20 7.72 -19.02 12.58
C ASN A 20 6.28 -19.07 13.10
N GLN A 21 5.32 -19.37 12.23
CA GLN A 21 3.94 -19.65 12.62
C GLN A 21 3.78 -21.17 12.76
N THR A 22 3.36 -21.65 13.94
CA THR A 22 3.11 -23.08 14.14
C THR A 22 2.11 -23.60 13.08
N PRO A 23 2.36 -24.78 12.45
CA PRO A 23 1.48 -25.30 11.41
C PRO A 23 0.02 -25.43 11.88
N GLY A 24 -0.93 -25.00 11.05
CA GLY A 24 -2.37 -25.08 11.34
C GLY A 24 -2.90 -23.99 12.29
N THR A 25 -2.08 -23.04 12.71
CA THR A 25 -2.49 -21.93 13.58
C THR A 25 -2.33 -20.58 12.89
N ASN A 26 -3.09 -19.58 13.35
CA ASN A 26 -3.07 -18.21 12.82
C ASN A 26 -2.86 -17.14 13.90
N GLY A 27 -2.91 -17.55 15.18
CA GLY A 27 -2.82 -16.65 16.33
C GLY A 27 -1.40 -16.14 16.56
N ILE A 28 -1.30 -14.98 17.23
CA ILE A 28 -0.01 -14.39 17.60
C ILE A 28 0.70 -15.19 18.69
N GLU A 29 -0.06 -15.84 19.55
CA GLU A 29 0.38 -16.76 20.61
C GLU A 29 1.21 -17.92 20.07
N ASP A 30 0.93 -18.36 18.85
CA ASP A 30 1.59 -19.50 18.19
C ASP A 30 2.77 -19.09 17.29
N ARG A 31 3.12 -17.81 17.31
CA ARG A 31 4.28 -17.27 16.60
C ARG A 31 5.51 -17.32 17.50
N GLU A 32 6.60 -17.87 16.99
CA GLU A 32 7.91 -17.85 17.67
C GLU A 32 8.88 -16.97 16.87
N PRO A 33 9.51 -15.96 17.49
CA PRO A 33 10.48 -15.12 16.80
C PRO A 33 11.71 -15.96 16.43
N ILE A 34 12.17 -15.83 15.19
CA ILE A 34 13.33 -16.56 14.65
C ILE A 34 14.45 -15.62 14.20
N GLN A 35 14.12 -14.36 13.90
CA GLN A 35 15.10 -13.31 13.66
C GLN A 35 14.62 -11.98 14.21
N ILE A 36 15.55 -11.12 14.62
CA ILE A 36 15.28 -9.73 14.98
C ILE A 36 16.34 -8.81 14.38
N GLY A 37 15.88 -7.68 13.85
CA GLY A 37 16.70 -6.58 13.37
C GLY A 37 16.34 -5.32 14.14
N VAL A 38 17.36 -4.57 14.55
CA VAL A 38 17.20 -3.33 15.30
C VAL A 38 18.12 -2.26 14.72
N VAL A 39 17.58 -1.09 14.41
CA VAL A 39 18.35 0.12 14.04
C VAL A 39 17.99 1.23 15.00
N ALA A 40 18.99 1.91 15.58
CA ALA A 40 18.80 2.98 16.54
C ALA A 40 19.40 4.29 16.05
N THR A 41 18.70 5.39 16.29
CA THR A 41 19.06 6.72 15.78
C THR A 41 18.98 7.79 16.87
N ASP A 42 19.63 8.93 16.64
CA ASP A 42 19.42 10.16 17.43
C ASP A 42 18.20 10.97 16.95
N GLU A 43 17.97 12.12 17.59
CA GLU A 43 16.87 13.04 17.24
C GLU A 43 16.96 13.58 15.82
N SER A 44 18.17 13.70 15.27
CA SER A 44 18.42 14.12 13.88
C SER A 44 18.29 12.96 12.88
N MET A 45 17.83 11.79 13.33
CA MET A 45 17.71 10.55 12.55
C MET A 45 19.05 10.02 12.00
N ASN A 46 20.17 10.38 12.63
CA ASN A 46 21.46 9.79 12.28
C ASN A 46 21.55 8.40 12.92
N LEU A 47 21.94 7.41 12.12
CA LEU A 47 22.19 6.06 12.61
C LEU A 47 23.30 6.07 13.65
N LYS A 48 23.01 5.51 14.82
CA LYS A 48 23.98 5.37 15.93
C LYS A 48 24.43 3.94 16.10
N LYS A 49 23.50 3.00 15.97
CA LYS A 49 23.74 1.61 16.32
C LYS A 49 22.77 0.70 15.59
N SER A 50 23.21 -0.50 15.29
CA SER A 50 22.38 -1.56 14.76
C SER A 50 22.68 -2.88 15.45
N PHE A 51 21.68 -3.74 15.55
CA PHE A 51 21.80 -5.09 16.08
C PHE A 51 20.97 -6.03 15.21
N SER A 52 21.45 -7.26 15.04
CA SER A 52 20.67 -8.33 14.46
C SER A 52 20.96 -9.64 15.18
N GLY A 53 19.95 -10.46 15.39
CA GLY A 53 20.11 -11.76 16.03
C GLY A 53 19.14 -12.79 15.47
N THR A 54 19.61 -14.03 15.37
CA THR A 54 18.76 -15.20 15.14
C THR A 54 18.36 -15.82 16.48
N MET A 55 17.15 -16.35 16.53
CA MET A 55 16.55 -16.93 17.73
C MET A 55 16.16 -18.38 17.47
N ARG A 56 16.33 -19.21 18.49
CA ARG A 56 16.09 -20.64 18.42
C ARG A 56 14.62 -20.98 18.64
N LEU A 57 14.06 -21.80 17.76
CA LEU A 57 12.75 -22.43 17.94
C LEU A 57 12.72 -23.34 19.17
N SER A 58 11.57 -23.37 19.85
CA SER A 58 11.39 -24.18 21.05
C SER A 58 11.45 -25.69 20.76
N SER A 59 10.95 -26.14 19.61
CA SER A 59 11.03 -27.53 19.17
C SER A 59 11.00 -27.65 17.64
N GLU A 60 11.52 -28.77 17.12
CA GLU A 60 11.44 -29.10 15.68
C GLU A 60 10.00 -29.42 15.26
N GLU A 61 9.14 -29.87 16.16
CA GLU A 61 7.74 -30.20 15.87
C GLU A 61 6.91 -28.98 15.46
N LYS A 62 7.30 -27.78 15.89
CA LYS A 62 6.66 -26.51 15.52
C LYS A 62 7.18 -25.93 14.22
N TYR A 63 8.12 -26.61 13.57
CA TYR A 63 8.72 -26.17 12.32
C TYR A 63 7.66 -26.01 11.23
N ASN A 64 7.59 -24.81 10.66
CA ASN A 64 6.79 -24.55 9.47
C ASN A 64 7.70 -24.18 8.30
N PRO A 65 7.86 -25.09 7.31
CA PRO A 65 8.76 -24.88 6.17
C PRO A 65 8.40 -23.63 5.37
N ASP A 66 7.12 -23.29 5.24
CA ASP A 66 6.67 -22.15 4.43
C ASP A 66 7.16 -20.82 5.02
N THR A 67 7.16 -20.70 6.34
CA THR A 67 7.60 -19.47 7.03
C THR A 67 9.12 -19.30 7.05
N LEU A 68 9.87 -20.41 7.11
CA LEU A 68 11.33 -20.36 7.13
C LEU A 68 11.93 -20.13 5.74
N VAL A 69 11.29 -20.62 4.66
CA VAL A 69 11.66 -20.28 3.29
C VAL A 69 11.50 -18.79 3.03
N LEU A 70 10.39 -18.20 3.50
CA LEU A 70 10.15 -16.76 3.37
C LEU A 70 11.17 -15.93 4.14
N SER A 71 11.48 -16.31 5.38
CA SER A 71 12.46 -15.62 6.25
C SER A 71 13.92 -16.04 6.03
N HIS A 72 14.18 -16.76 4.93
CA HIS A 72 15.49 -17.26 4.52
C HIS A 72 16.30 -17.98 5.62
N SER A 73 15.59 -18.70 6.46
CA SER A 73 16.14 -19.45 7.58
C SER A 73 16.10 -20.94 7.27
N THR A 74 17.10 -21.69 7.70
CA THR A 74 17.08 -23.17 7.64
C THR A 74 16.73 -23.74 9.01
N LEU A 75 16.06 -24.90 9.05
CA LEU A 75 15.78 -25.60 10.32
C LEU A 75 17.07 -25.75 11.14
N LYS A 76 18.16 -26.21 10.51
CA LYS A 76 19.46 -26.36 11.16
C LYS A 76 19.95 -25.04 11.77
N SER A 77 19.89 -23.94 11.02
CA SER A 77 20.35 -22.63 11.52
C SER A 77 19.53 -22.11 12.69
N VAL A 78 18.22 -22.33 12.67
CA VAL A 78 17.31 -21.86 13.72
C VAL A 78 17.47 -22.72 14.97
N MET A 79 17.54 -24.05 14.84
CA MET A 79 17.76 -24.94 15.99
C MET A 79 19.12 -24.71 16.68
N GLN A 80 20.13 -24.22 15.96
CA GLN A 80 21.46 -23.91 16.49
C GLN A 80 21.60 -22.46 17.00
N ALA A 81 20.58 -21.63 16.85
CA ALA A 81 20.64 -20.22 17.25
C ALA A 81 20.64 -20.04 18.78
N ASN A 82 20.83 -18.79 19.22
CA ASN A 82 20.70 -18.43 20.63
C ASN A 82 19.22 -18.53 21.06
N SER A 83 18.96 -18.80 22.33
CA SER A 83 17.60 -18.66 22.86
C SER A 83 17.10 -17.22 22.72
N GLU A 84 15.78 -17.06 22.57
CA GLU A 84 15.11 -15.75 22.56
C GLU A 84 15.57 -14.88 23.75
N GLU A 85 15.62 -15.46 24.95
CA GLU A 85 16.09 -14.81 26.18
C GLU A 85 17.48 -14.15 26.00
N ILE A 86 18.46 -14.90 25.48
CA ILE A 86 19.84 -14.41 25.34
C ILE A 86 19.89 -13.23 24.36
N VAL A 87 19.10 -13.30 23.27
CA VAL A 87 19.05 -12.25 22.26
C VAL A 87 18.37 -11.00 22.81
N LEU A 88 17.23 -11.13 23.48
CA LEU A 88 16.51 -10.01 24.09
C LEU A 88 17.32 -9.35 25.21
N ARG A 89 18.07 -10.13 26.00
CA ARG A 89 19.01 -9.61 27.00
C ARG A 89 20.08 -8.71 26.36
N LYS A 90 20.65 -9.14 25.23
CA LYS A 90 21.63 -8.35 24.48
C LYS A 90 21.01 -7.04 23.97
N ILE A 91 19.77 -7.06 23.50
CA ILE A 91 19.04 -5.86 23.08
C ILE A 91 18.86 -4.90 24.26
N LYS A 92 18.35 -5.40 25.40
CA LYS A 92 18.19 -4.59 26.62
C LYS A 92 19.48 -3.89 27.04
N MET A 93 20.59 -4.61 27.01
CA MET A 93 21.91 -4.05 27.36
C MET A 93 22.42 -3.06 26.30
N SER A 94 22.16 -3.33 25.02
CA SER A 94 22.66 -2.51 23.90
C SER A 94 21.87 -1.23 23.70
N PHE A 95 20.58 -1.22 24.06
CA PHE A 95 19.65 -0.12 23.86
C PHE A 95 18.94 0.26 25.17
N PRO A 96 19.68 0.78 26.17
CA PRO A 96 19.16 0.96 27.51
C PRO A 96 18.12 2.08 27.65
N LYS A 97 18.08 3.05 26.72
CA LYS A 97 17.12 4.16 26.70
C LYS A 97 16.75 4.55 25.28
N TYR A 98 15.45 4.63 25.01
CA TYR A 98 14.87 5.11 23.75
C TYR A 98 13.50 5.74 24.00
N LYS A 99 13.09 6.68 23.14
CA LYS A 99 11.81 7.39 23.29
C LYS A 99 10.72 6.84 22.38
N TYR A 100 11.08 6.33 21.21
CA TYR A 100 10.17 5.74 20.25
C TYR A 100 10.62 4.35 19.82
N VAL A 101 9.66 3.45 19.66
CA VAL A 101 9.84 2.17 18.96
C VAL A 101 9.05 2.25 17.66
N VAL A 102 9.74 2.14 16.53
CA VAL A 102 9.15 2.13 15.20
C VAL A 102 9.09 0.70 14.71
N VAL A 103 7.89 0.25 14.36
CA VAL A 103 7.63 -1.09 13.80
C VAL A 103 6.78 -0.95 12.55
N TRP A 104 6.86 -1.92 11.65
CA TRP A 104 6.00 -1.91 10.47
C TRP A 104 4.53 -2.14 10.86
N THR A 105 4.25 -3.22 11.59
CA THR A 105 2.91 -3.59 12.07
C THR A 105 2.85 -3.66 13.59
N LYS A 106 1.64 -3.69 14.13
CA LYS A 106 1.40 -3.85 15.58
C LYS A 106 1.87 -5.22 16.09
N ASP A 107 1.70 -6.27 15.28
CA ASP A 107 2.11 -7.64 15.61
C ASP A 107 3.60 -7.73 15.95
N THR A 108 4.48 -7.05 15.19
CA THR A 108 5.92 -7.00 15.48
C THR A 108 6.20 -6.43 16.87
N TYR A 109 5.51 -5.36 17.25
CA TYR A 109 5.68 -4.77 18.58
C TYR A 109 5.11 -5.66 19.68
N GLU A 110 3.95 -6.27 19.47
CA GLU A 110 3.35 -7.20 20.42
C GLU A 110 4.25 -8.41 20.67
N LEU A 111 4.86 -8.95 19.61
CA LEU A 111 5.81 -10.05 19.71
C LEU A 111 7.08 -9.64 20.48
N PHE A 112 7.64 -8.46 20.17
CA PHE A 112 8.79 -7.91 20.89
C PHE A 112 8.48 -7.70 22.39
N LYS A 113 7.35 -7.06 22.69
CA LYS A 113 6.89 -6.80 24.05
C LYS A 113 6.65 -8.11 24.80
N ARG A 114 5.99 -9.09 24.18
CA ARG A 114 5.72 -10.40 24.78
C ARG A 114 7.02 -11.09 25.20
N GLY A 115 8.02 -11.14 24.32
CA GLY A 115 9.32 -11.71 24.65
C GLY A 115 9.99 -10.99 25.83
N MET A 116 10.00 -9.66 25.81
CA MET A 116 10.56 -8.86 26.90
C MET A 116 9.83 -9.11 28.23
N ASP A 117 8.50 -9.18 28.23
CA ASP A 117 7.69 -9.46 29.41
C ASP A 117 7.93 -10.89 29.94
N THR A 118 7.94 -11.90 29.06
CA THR A 118 8.16 -13.32 29.40
C THR A 118 9.46 -13.53 30.20
N TYR A 119 10.53 -12.83 29.83
CA TYR A 119 11.84 -12.96 30.50
C TYR A 119 12.09 -11.89 31.58
N GLY A 120 11.07 -11.13 31.99
CA GLY A 120 11.19 -10.12 33.05
C GLY A 120 12.06 -8.91 32.66
N TYR A 121 12.21 -8.64 31.37
CA TYR A 121 13.01 -7.54 30.86
C TYR A 121 12.17 -6.27 30.73
N SER A 122 12.28 -5.39 31.73
CA SER A 122 11.69 -4.06 31.65
C SER A 122 12.16 -3.28 30.42
N MET A 123 11.20 -2.69 29.70
CA MET A 123 11.43 -1.74 28.63
C MET A 123 11.38 -0.29 29.17
N PRO A 124 12.23 0.62 28.68
CA PRO A 124 12.11 2.05 28.95
C PRO A 124 10.73 2.59 28.60
N ARG A 125 10.29 3.67 29.25
CA ARG A 125 9.05 4.36 28.86
C ARG A 125 9.22 4.94 27.45
N HIS A 126 8.41 4.47 26.51
CA HIS A 126 8.48 4.87 25.10
C HIS A 126 7.08 5.01 24.50
N ARG A 127 7.01 5.59 23.29
CA ARG A 127 5.82 5.56 22.44
C ARG A 127 6.06 4.64 21.24
N VAL A 128 5.02 3.93 20.82
CA VAL A 128 5.08 3.03 19.67
C VAL A 128 4.61 3.77 18.42
N ILE A 129 5.32 3.59 17.32
CA ILE A 129 4.97 4.11 16.00
C ILE A 129 4.75 2.91 15.09
N VAL A 130 3.48 2.61 14.82
CA VAL A 130 3.10 1.62 13.80
C VAL A 130 3.17 2.32 12.45
N PHE A 131 4.27 2.14 11.73
CA PHE A 131 4.58 2.99 10.59
C PHE A 131 3.63 2.76 9.40
N GLN A 132 3.10 1.54 9.26
CA GLN A 132 2.07 1.26 8.26
C GLN A 132 0.78 2.09 8.48
N GLU A 133 0.39 2.33 9.73
CA GLU A 133 -0.77 3.19 10.07
C GLU A 133 -0.47 4.66 9.79
N VAL A 134 0.78 5.11 10.02
CA VAL A 134 1.19 6.48 9.64
C VAL A 134 1.07 6.66 8.13
N LEU A 135 1.62 5.73 7.34
CA LEU A 135 1.56 5.75 5.88
C LEU A 135 0.13 5.69 5.34
N MET A 136 -0.76 4.94 6.00
CA MET A 136 -2.19 4.90 5.66
C MET A 136 -2.80 6.32 5.64
N HIS A 137 -2.41 7.21 6.56
CA HIS A 137 -2.92 8.58 6.59
C HIS A 137 -2.14 9.55 5.70
N ILE A 138 -0.81 9.46 5.67
CA ILE A 138 0.01 10.49 5.01
C ILE A 138 0.25 10.24 3.52
N ALA A 139 0.02 9.00 3.08
CA ALA A 139 0.30 8.57 1.72
C ALA A 139 -0.90 7.90 1.04
N SER A 140 -1.90 7.43 1.80
CA SER A 140 -3.08 6.74 1.30
C SER A 140 -4.38 7.50 1.61
N ASP A 141 -5.52 6.87 1.42
CA ASP A 141 -6.88 7.42 1.66
C ASP A 141 -7.33 7.39 3.13
N GLY A 142 -6.41 7.09 4.06
CA GLY A 142 -6.73 6.97 5.49
C GLY A 142 -7.41 5.66 5.89
N VAL A 143 -7.64 4.74 4.93
CA VAL A 143 -8.31 3.45 5.16
C VAL A 143 -7.43 2.28 4.73
N ASN A 144 -6.82 2.38 3.55
CA ASN A 144 -6.05 1.30 2.95
C ASN A 144 -4.58 1.35 3.41
N GLN A 145 -4.15 0.26 4.05
CA GLN A 145 -2.76 0.05 4.43
C GLN A 145 -1.93 -0.38 3.22
N ILE A 146 -0.76 0.22 3.06
CA ILE A 146 0.21 -0.13 2.02
C ILE A 146 1.06 -1.32 2.47
N GLY A 147 1.44 -2.22 1.57
CA GLY A 147 2.42 -3.28 1.84
C GLY A 147 3.85 -2.74 1.85
N PHE A 148 4.77 -3.41 2.57
CA PHE A 148 6.14 -2.91 2.80
C PHE A 148 6.93 -2.69 1.51
N GLU A 149 7.03 -3.73 0.66
CA GLU A 149 7.72 -3.62 -0.64
C GLU A 149 7.10 -2.51 -1.52
N ARG A 150 5.77 -2.39 -1.53
CA ARG A 150 5.07 -1.35 -2.29
C ARG A 150 5.42 0.04 -1.76
N ALA A 151 5.54 0.22 -0.45
CA ALA A 151 5.94 1.48 0.15
C ALA A 151 7.39 1.86 -0.21
N LEU A 152 8.32 0.88 -0.21
CA LEU A 152 9.69 1.12 -0.66
C LEU A 152 9.74 1.59 -2.12
N LYS A 153 8.98 0.92 -3.02
CA LYS A 153 8.86 1.33 -4.43
C LYS A 153 8.30 2.74 -4.60
N GLN A 154 7.19 3.05 -3.91
CA GLN A 154 6.54 4.36 -3.99
C GLN A 154 7.43 5.49 -3.45
N ALA A 155 8.21 5.19 -2.41
CA ALA A 155 9.20 6.11 -1.88
C ALA A 155 10.49 6.15 -2.72
N GLY A 156 10.68 5.32 -3.74
CA GLY A 156 11.95 5.22 -4.46
C GLY A 156 13.13 4.90 -3.55
N ILE A 157 12.93 4.00 -2.58
CA ILE A 157 14.01 3.44 -1.76
C ILE A 157 14.58 2.24 -2.50
N GLU A 158 15.88 2.25 -2.75
CA GLU A 158 16.59 1.10 -3.31
C GLU A 158 16.64 -0.04 -2.30
N TYR A 159 16.29 -1.25 -2.75
CA TYR A 159 16.35 -2.46 -1.94
C TYR A 159 16.68 -3.66 -2.83
N GLN A 160 17.25 -4.70 -2.23
CA GLN A 160 17.46 -5.97 -2.90
C GLN A 160 16.32 -6.93 -2.54
N LYS A 161 15.62 -7.45 -3.55
CA LYS A 161 14.41 -8.27 -3.34
C LYS A 161 14.68 -9.56 -2.55
N ASN A 162 15.86 -10.16 -2.75
CA ASN A 162 16.32 -11.34 -2.00
C ASN A 162 16.67 -11.05 -0.53
N PHE A 163 16.71 -9.78 -0.12
CA PHE A 163 16.89 -9.39 1.29
C PHE A 163 15.59 -8.95 1.97
N LEU A 164 14.46 -8.92 1.26
CA LEU A 164 13.16 -8.80 1.92
C LEU A 164 12.92 -10.06 2.77
N HIS A 165 12.25 -9.88 3.91
CA HIS A 165 12.04 -10.91 4.93
C HIS A 165 13.31 -11.35 5.65
N TYR A 166 14.35 -10.52 5.61
CA TYR A 166 15.46 -10.61 6.55
C TYR A 166 15.37 -9.43 7.50
N SER A 167 15.05 -9.70 8.77
CA SER A 167 14.80 -8.65 9.77
C SER A 167 15.90 -7.58 9.88
N LYS A 168 17.17 -7.97 9.72
CA LYS A 168 18.30 -7.02 9.66
C LYS A 168 18.14 -5.98 8.55
N HIS A 169 17.78 -6.44 7.35
CA HIS A 169 17.63 -5.60 6.18
C HIS A 169 16.31 -4.83 6.22
N ASP A 170 15.23 -5.47 6.64
CA ASP A 170 13.91 -4.84 6.73
C ASP A 170 13.87 -3.73 7.78
N ALA A 171 14.53 -3.90 8.93
CA ALA A 171 14.71 -2.81 9.90
C ALA A 171 15.48 -1.62 9.29
N ASN A 172 16.49 -1.87 8.45
CA ASN A 172 17.25 -0.83 7.78
C ASN A 172 16.46 -0.15 6.65
N TYR A 173 15.73 -0.90 5.83
CA TYR A 173 14.84 -0.37 4.81
C TYR A 173 13.73 0.47 5.44
N MET A 174 13.16 0.02 6.56
CA MET A 174 12.17 0.77 7.32
C MET A 174 12.75 2.09 7.87
N TYR A 175 13.98 2.08 8.39
CA TYR A 175 14.70 3.29 8.78
C TYR A 175 14.82 4.30 7.62
N HIS A 176 15.29 3.86 6.45
CA HIS A 176 15.42 4.73 5.28
C HIS A 176 14.08 5.27 4.79
N LEU A 177 13.06 4.41 4.71
CA LEU A 177 11.71 4.79 4.35
C LEU A 177 11.14 5.83 5.31
N PHE A 178 11.28 5.60 6.62
CA PHE A 178 10.83 6.54 7.66
C PHE A 178 11.50 7.90 7.55
N CYS A 179 12.83 7.93 7.38
CA CYS A 179 13.58 9.17 7.22
C CYS A 179 13.12 9.96 6.00
N LYS A 180 12.89 9.29 4.86
CA LYS A 180 12.41 9.93 3.64
C LYS A 180 11.02 10.51 3.82
N CYS A 181 10.08 9.70 4.32
CA CYS A 181 8.71 10.13 4.60
C CYS A 181 8.67 11.29 5.60
N TYR A 182 9.44 11.22 6.68
CA TYR A 182 9.49 12.27 7.69
C TYR A 182 9.95 13.60 7.08
N LYS A 183 11.06 13.57 6.33
CA LYS A 183 11.61 14.77 5.68
C LYS A 183 10.64 15.37 4.67
N GLU A 184 10.11 14.55 3.76
CA GLU A 184 9.17 15.00 2.74
C GLU A 184 7.87 15.53 3.36
N TYR A 185 7.28 14.80 4.30
CA TYR A 185 6.05 15.19 4.96
C TYR A 185 6.21 16.50 5.74
N THR A 186 7.30 16.64 6.50
CA THR A 186 7.62 17.87 7.22
C THR A 186 7.79 19.05 6.27
N ARG A 187 8.46 18.84 5.12
CA ARG A 187 8.61 19.87 4.09
C ARG A 187 7.26 20.31 3.52
N TRP A 188 6.40 19.36 3.15
CA TRP A 188 5.08 19.65 2.58
C TRP A 188 4.10 20.28 3.58
N THR A 189 4.27 20.02 4.88
CA THR A 189 3.35 20.48 5.94
C THR A 189 3.94 21.60 6.81
N ASN A 190 5.04 22.24 6.43
CA ASN A 190 5.76 23.20 7.27
C ASN A 190 4.89 24.38 7.78
N GLN A 191 3.88 24.79 7.01
CA GLN A 191 2.95 25.86 7.38
C GLN A 191 1.61 25.34 7.93
N GLU A 192 1.45 24.02 7.99
CA GLU A 192 0.22 23.38 8.41
C GLU A 192 0.28 23.00 9.89
N ILE A 193 -0.82 23.23 10.58
CA ILE A 193 -0.97 22.88 11.99
C ILE A 193 -1.99 21.75 12.16
N CYS A 194 -1.84 21.02 13.25
CA CYS A 194 -2.84 20.14 13.81
C CYS A 194 -3.03 20.43 15.30
N TYR A 195 -4.01 19.77 15.91
CA TYR A 195 -4.33 19.92 17.32
C TYR A 195 -4.10 18.58 18.03
N LEU A 196 -3.15 18.56 18.95
CA LEU A 196 -2.75 17.38 19.70
C LEU A 196 -3.37 17.42 21.10
N SER A 197 -4.11 16.37 21.47
CA SER A 197 -4.50 16.17 22.86
C SER A 197 -3.33 15.58 23.66
N PRO A 198 -2.77 16.29 24.66
CA PRO A 198 -1.64 15.79 25.45
C PRO A 198 -1.99 14.56 26.29
N ARG A 199 -3.28 14.40 26.64
CA ARG A 199 -3.78 13.30 27.48
C ARG A 199 -4.02 12.02 26.68
N THR A 200 -4.62 12.13 25.49
CA THR A 200 -5.01 10.95 24.70
C THR A 200 -4.03 10.63 23.57
N HIS A 201 -3.10 11.55 23.29
CA HIS A 201 -2.18 11.48 22.14
C HIS A 201 -2.91 11.32 20.80
N ILE A 202 -4.10 11.90 20.70
CA ILE A 202 -4.88 11.96 19.45
C ILE A 202 -4.64 13.31 18.77
N ILE A 203 -4.38 13.27 17.46
CA ILE A 203 -4.25 14.46 16.61
C ILE A 203 -5.51 14.69 15.78
N HIS A 204 -5.89 15.96 15.68
CA HIS A 204 -7.09 16.43 15.01
C HIS A 204 -6.78 17.53 13.98
N THR A 205 -7.63 17.61 12.95
CA THR A 205 -7.71 18.76 12.02
C THR A 205 -8.54 19.88 12.65
N GLY A 206 -8.42 21.11 12.14
CA GLY A 206 -9.07 22.30 12.71
C GLY A 206 -10.60 22.30 12.59
N SER A 207 -11.16 21.52 11.66
CA SER A 207 -12.59 21.36 11.41
C SER A 207 -13.22 20.19 12.18
N CYS A 208 -12.45 19.47 13.00
CA CYS A 208 -12.92 18.26 13.67
C CYS A 208 -14.08 18.54 14.63
N ARG A 209 -15.22 17.84 14.45
CA ARG A 209 -16.38 17.95 15.36
C ARG A 209 -16.06 17.60 16.83
N TYR A 210 -15.12 16.68 17.05
CA TYR A 210 -14.65 16.31 18.39
C TYR A 210 -13.72 17.35 19.00
N ALA A 211 -13.23 18.31 18.19
CA ALA A 211 -12.47 19.44 18.66
C ALA A 211 -13.35 20.62 19.10
N ASN A 212 -14.68 20.58 19.00
CA ASN A 212 -15.58 21.70 19.38
C ASN A 212 -15.25 22.35 20.74
N ARG A 213 -15.41 23.69 20.81
CA ARG A 213 -14.95 24.70 21.80
C ARG A 213 -14.35 24.24 23.15
N ASN A 214 -14.94 23.28 23.87
CA ASN A 214 -14.40 22.77 25.14
C ASN A 214 -13.18 21.85 24.97
N HIS A 215 -13.02 21.19 23.81
CA HIS A 215 -11.90 20.29 23.54
C HIS A 215 -10.67 21.04 22.99
N PHE A 216 -10.85 22.15 22.26
CA PHE A 216 -9.74 23.01 21.81
C PHE A 216 -8.91 23.57 22.98
N LEU A 217 -9.54 23.86 24.12
CA LEU A 217 -8.85 24.30 25.34
C LEU A 217 -7.94 23.22 25.94
N ALA A 218 -8.19 21.95 25.63
CA ALA A 218 -7.41 20.80 26.08
C ALA A 218 -6.41 20.29 25.01
N THR A 219 -6.39 20.89 23.82
CA THR A 219 -5.48 20.49 22.73
C THR A 219 -4.48 21.58 22.41
N ASN A 220 -3.21 21.20 22.30
CA ASN A 220 -2.13 22.11 21.92
C ASN A 220 -2.00 22.17 20.40
N ARG A 221 -1.76 23.36 19.85
CA ARG A 221 -1.32 23.52 18.46
C ARG A 221 0.05 22.86 18.28
N ALA A 222 0.18 22.05 17.25
CA ALA A 222 1.41 21.35 16.92
C ALA A 222 1.59 21.27 15.39
N ALA A 223 2.83 21.17 14.93
CA ALA A 223 3.13 20.89 13.52
C ALA A 223 2.69 19.47 13.16
N LYS A 224 2.27 19.24 11.90
CA LYS A 224 1.74 17.93 11.50
C LYS A 224 2.72 16.76 11.60
N TYR A 225 4.04 17.01 11.58
CA TYR A 225 5.05 15.94 11.72
C TYR A 225 4.96 15.18 13.05
N VAL A 226 4.22 15.67 14.05
CA VAL A 226 4.00 14.92 15.30
C VAL A 226 3.32 13.56 15.09
N ILE A 227 2.74 13.29 13.91
CA ILE A 227 2.29 11.95 13.55
C ILE A 227 3.43 10.90 13.60
N PHE A 228 4.67 11.31 13.32
CA PHE A 228 5.88 10.48 13.44
C PHE A 228 6.40 10.35 14.88
N GLN A 229 5.58 10.64 15.88
CA GLN A 229 5.93 10.57 17.29
C GLN A 229 4.98 9.65 18.08
N GLY A 230 4.29 8.73 17.39
CA GLY A 230 3.40 7.74 18.01
C GLY A 230 2.08 8.33 18.48
N ASN A 231 1.67 9.46 17.89
CA ASN A 231 0.34 10.02 18.09
C ASN A 231 -0.62 9.43 17.07
N ARG A 232 -1.87 9.17 17.47
CA ARG A 232 -2.89 8.56 16.61
C ARG A 232 -3.74 9.64 15.95
N VAL A 233 -4.03 9.50 14.66
CA VAL A 233 -4.98 10.39 13.99
C VAL A 233 -6.40 10.08 14.46
N CYS A 234 -7.18 11.12 14.74
CA CYS A 234 -8.61 10.96 15.02
C CYS A 234 -9.29 10.20 13.88
N LYS A 235 -10.13 9.21 14.20
CA LYS A 235 -10.81 8.39 13.18
C LYS A 235 -11.62 9.19 12.14
N ILE A 236 -12.13 10.36 12.50
CA ILE A 236 -12.85 11.23 11.56
C ILE A 236 -11.86 12.01 10.69
N CYS A 237 -10.90 12.69 11.32
CA CYS A 237 -9.90 13.46 10.61
C CYS A 237 -9.02 12.59 9.70
N GLY A 238 -8.78 11.34 10.10
CA GLY A 238 -7.89 10.42 9.39
C GLY A 238 -8.39 10.01 8.01
N CYS A 239 -9.69 10.18 7.74
CA CYS A 239 -10.31 9.96 6.43
C CYS A 239 -10.42 11.25 5.59
N GLU A 240 -9.88 12.36 6.08
CA GLU A 240 -9.81 13.62 5.33
C GLU A 240 -8.51 13.64 4.52
N ASP A 241 -8.60 14.13 3.28
CA ASP A 241 -7.45 14.27 2.37
C ASP A 241 -6.38 15.25 2.89
N GLU A 242 -6.66 15.96 4.00
CA GLU A 242 -5.73 16.90 4.65
C GLU A 242 -4.46 16.25 5.19
N TRP A 243 -4.46 14.94 5.46
CA TRP A 243 -3.27 14.23 5.91
C TRP A 243 -2.44 13.70 4.75
N ASN A 244 -3.05 13.36 3.61
CA ASN A 244 -2.38 12.75 2.48
C ASN A 244 -1.54 13.78 1.72
N ARG A 245 -0.23 13.80 1.98
CA ARG A 245 0.74 14.72 1.34
C ARG A 245 1.75 13.99 0.46
N LEU A 246 1.92 12.68 0.64
CA LEU A 246 2.84 11.88 -0.17
C LEU A 246 2.18 11.30 -1.43
N GLN A 247 0.84 11.23 -1.46
CA GLN A 247 0.04 10.88 -2.65
C GLN A 247 0.33 9.50 -3.27
N TRP A 248 0.89 8.54 -2.53
CA TRP A 248 1.16 7.17 -3.01
C TRP A 248 -0.12 6.36 -3.28
N GLY A 249 -1.23 6.79 -2.68
CA GLY A 249 -2.57 6.21 -2.78
C GLY A 249 -3.42 6.75 -3.92
N VAL A 250 -2.87 7.51 -4.87
CA VAL A 250 -3.60 7.89 -6.10
C VAL A 250 -3.66 6.68 -7.05
N ASN A 251 -4.29 5.59 -6.59
CA ASN A 251 -4.75 4.41 -7.32
C ASN A 251 -5.65 3.50 -6.46
N SER A 252 -6.77 4.01 -5.92
CA SER A 252 -8.02 3.25 -5.64
C SER A 252 -9.10 4.20 -5.06
N GLY A 253 -10.37 3.99 -5.39
CA GLY A 253 -11.40 5.03 -5.45
C GLY A 253 -11.92 5.62 -4.12
N VAL A 254 -12.38 6.88 -4.25
CA VAL A 254 -13.37 7.70 -3.49
C VAL A 254 -12.76 9.11 -3.37
N LYS A 255 -13.23 10.21 -3.96
CA LYS A 255 -14.58 10.67 -4.34
C LYS A 255 -14.64 11.09 -5.82
N GLN A 256 -15.51 10.44 -6.60
CA GLN A 256 -15.71 10.70 -8.03
C GLN A 256 -16.44 12.02 -8.36
N ASN A 257 -16.96 12.76 -7.37
CA ASN A 257 -17.81 13.92 -7.69
C ASN A 257 -17.04 15.17 -8.13
N ASN A 258 -15.77 15.36 -7.73
CA ASN A 258 -15.01 16.56 -8.11
C ASN A 258 -13.90 16.32 -9.15
N ARG A 259 -13.48 15.06 -9.39
CA ARG A 259 -12.39 14.75 -10.34
C ARG A 259 -12.85 14.64 -11.79
N ALA A 260 -14.13 14.34 -12.04
CA ALA A 260 -14.68 14.29 -13.40
C ALA A 260 -14.76 15.69 -14.02
N GLU A 261 -15.08 16.72 -13.23
CA GLU A 261 -15.14 18.10 -13.71
C GLU A 261 -13.77 18.59 -14.14
N TYR A 262 -12.73 18.42 -13.31
CA TYR A 262 -11.35 18.73 -13.68
C TYR A 262 -10.89 17.99 -14.95
N LEU A 263 -11.10 16.67 -15.04
CA LEU A 263 -10.66 15.88 -16.19
C LEU A 263 -11.44 16.18 -17.49
N ARG A 264 -12.65 16.76 -17.37
CA ARG A 264 -13.46 17.19 -18.52
C ARG A 264 -12.95 18.48 -19.16
N GLU A 265 -12.25 19.30 -18.40
CA GLU A 265 -11.74 20.61 -18.82
C GLU A 265 -10.24 20.57 -19.17
N LEU A 266 -9.61 19.40 -19.13
CA LEU A 266 -8.19 19.27 -19.47
C LEU A 266 -7.95 19.47 -20.97
N PRO A 267 -6.90 20.22 -21.35
CA PRO A 267 -6.40 20.23 -22.71
C PRO A 267 -6.02 18.80 -23.16
N LEU A 268 -6.37 18.43 -24.39
CA LEU A 268 -6.12 17.14 -25.01
C LEU A 268 -4.69 17.03 -25.54
N THR A 269 -3.73 17.11 -24.62
CA THR A 269 -2.34 16.68 -24.86
C THR A 269 -2.26 15.15 -24.76
N ASP A 270 -1.22 14.56 -25.36
CA ASP A 270 -0.98 13.11 -25.29
C ASP A 270 -0.96 12.59 -23.85
N GLU A 271 -0.30 13.32 -22.95
CA GLU A 271 -0.22 13.01 -21.52
C GLU A 271 -1.59 13.04 -20.82
N ASN A 272 -2.42 14.05 -21.12
CA ASN A 272 -3.74 14.18 -20.52
C ASN A 272 -4.72 13.14 -21.08
N MET A 273 -4.65 12.86 -22.38
CA MET A 273 -5.42 11.80 -23.02
C MET A 273 -5.03 10.43 -22.47
N SER A 274 -3.72 10.16 -22.34
CA SER A 274 -3.19 8.97 -21.67
C SER A 274 -3.72 8.84 -20.25
N MET A 275 -3.67 9.92 -19.47
CA MET A 275 -4.19 9.94 -18.09
C MET A 275 -5.69 9.61 -18.05
N ILE A 276 -6.49 10.17 -18.95
CA ILE A 276 -7.93 9.90 -19.04
C ILE A 276 -8.18 8.43 -19.43
N CYS A 277 -7.50 7.88 -20.43
CA CYS A 277 -7.68 6.49 -20.85
C CYS A 277 -7.19 5.50 -19.78
N ASN A 278 -6.04 5.76 -19.15
CA ASN A 278 -5.50 4.97 -18.03
C ASN A 278 -6.48 4.91 -16.86
N LYS A 279 -7.17 6.02 -16.55
CA LYS A 279 -8.20 6.06 -15.50
C LYS A 279 -9.30 5.01 -15.72
N PHE A 280 -9.68 4.74 -16.96
CA PHE A 280 -10.69 3.73 -17.30
C PHE A 280 -10.12 2.34 -17.61
N ARG A 281 -8.79 2.17 -17.48
CA ARG A 281 -8.05 0.92 -17.77
C ARG A 281 -8.35 0.40 -19.19
N LEU A 282 -8.27 1.31 -20.14
CA LEU A 282 -8.45 1.00 -21.56
C LEU A 282 -7.09 0.91 -22.23
N ASP A 283 -6.96 0.04 -23.22
CA ASP A 283 -5.81 0.05 -24.11
C ASP A 283 -6.02 1.16 -25.15
N TYR A 284 -4.97 1.91 -25.46
CA TYR A 284 -5.08 3.00 -26.42
C TYR A 284 -3.79 3.27 -27.16
N ASN A 285 -3.93 3.93 -28.31
CA ASN A 285 -2.84 4.49 -29.08
C ASN A 285 -3.25 5.90 -29.53
N ILE A 286 -2.40 6.88 -29.25
CA ILE A 286 -2.63 8.29 -29.56
C ILE A 286 -1.84 8.64 -30.83
N ALA A 287 -2.55 9.18 -31.80
CA ALA A 287 -2.00 9.79 -33.01
C ALA A 287 -2.43 11.27 -33.06
N SER A 288 -1.83 12.06 -33.95
CA SER A 288 -1.94 13.53 -33.93
C SER A 288 -3.36 14.10 -33.93
N ASP A 289 -4.33 13.44 -34.58
CA ASP A 289 -5.73 13.87 -34.67
C ASP A 289 -6.73 12.76 -34.27
N MET A 290 -6.23 11.63 -33.78
CA MET A 290 -7.04 10.45 -33.48
C MET A 290 -6.53 9.70 -32.25
N VAL A 291 -7.47 9.17 -31.46
CA VAL A 291 -7.17 8.20 -30.41
C VAL A 291 -7.87 6.89 -30.73
N PHE A 292 -7.08 5.84 -30.89
CA PHE A 292 -7.55 4.47 -31.02
C PHE A 292 -7.70 3.91 -29.61
N ILE A 293 -8.89 3.42 -29.27
CA ILE A 293 -9.18 2.85 -27.96
C ILE A 293 -9.65 1.42 -28.18
N ARG A 294 -9.08 0.47 -27.46
CA ARG A 294 -9.48 -0.93 -27.48
C ARG A 294 -10.01 -1.32 -26.11
N THR A 295 -11.21 -1.87 -26.11
CA THR A 295 -11.79 -2.53 -24.95
C THR A 295 -11.59 -4.04 -25.10
N ALA A 296 -11.97 -4.81 -24.07
CA ALA A 296 -12.02 -6.27 -24.17
C ALA A 296 -13.07 -6.77 -25.18
N PHE A 297 -13.96 -5.88 -25.67
CA PHE A 297 -15.09 -6.24 -26.51
C PHE A 297 -14.96 -5.74 -27.96
N SER A 298 -14.41 -4.54 -28.17
CA SER A 298 -14.29 -3.93 -29.50
C SER A 298 -13.25 -2.81 -29.58
N GLY A 299 -12.89 -2.46 -30.81
CA GLY A 299 -12.13 -1.26 -31.14
C GLY A 299 -13.01 -0.01 -31.32
N TRP A 300 -12.42 1.13 -30.99
CA TRP A 300 -13.02 2.46 -31.09
C TRP A 300 -12.02 3.46 -31.68
N ILE A 301 -12.53 4.41 -32.46
CA ILE A 301 -11.73 5.50 -33.03
C ILE A 301 -12.37 6.82 -32.66
N VAL A 302 -11.61 7.66 -31.94
CA VAL A 302 -12.02 8.99 -31.48
C VAL A 302 -11.27 10.02 -32.30
N TYR A 303 -11.99 10.88 -33.02
CA TYR A 303 -11.39 11.96 -33.81
C TYR A 303 -11.40 13.27 -33.03
N ILE A 304 -10.24 13.94 -32.97
CA ILE A 304 -10.03 15.15 -32.19
C ILE A 304 -9.68 16.30 -33.14
N GLN A 305 -10.33 17.45 -32.93
CA GLN A 305 -10.01 18.69 -33.63
C GLN A 305 -10.25 19.86 -32.69
N ASN A 306 -9.31 20.81 -32.64
CA ASN A 306 -9.39 22.01 -31.78
C ASN A 306 -9.75 21.66 -30.34
N ASP A 307 -9.03 20.68 -29.78
CA ASP A 307 -9.18 20.26 -28.38
C ASP A 307 -10.54 19.63 -28.03
N ARG A 308 -11.30 19.18 -29.05
CA ARG A 308 -12.62 18.57 -28.87
C ARG A 308 -12.80 17.33 -29.71
N VAL A 309 -13.61 16.41 -29.22
CA VAL A 309 -14.03 15.23 -29.98
C VAL A 309 -15.08 15.64 -31.00
N THR A 310 -14.83 15.33 -32.28
CA THR A 310 -15.73 15.67 -33.38
C THR A 310 -16.45 14.46 -33.95
N LYS A 311 -15.83 13.27 -33.91
CA LYS A 311 -16.40 12.02 -34.43
C LYS A 311 -16.01 10.84 -33.56
N LEU A 312 -16.92 9.89 -33.44
CA LEU A 312 -16.70 8.62 -32.77
C LEU A 312 -17.11 7.48 -33.71
N ARG A 313 -16.22 6.49 -33.86
CA ARG A 313 -16.50 5.27 -34.61
C ARG A 313 -16.32 4.05 -33.73
N HIS A 314 -17.13 3.04 -33.99
CA HIS A 314 -17.17 1.81 -33.25
C HIS A 314 -17.04 0.62 -34.21
N GLU A 315 -16.31 -0.41 -33.81
CA GLU A 315 -16.10 -1.60 -34.62
C GLU A 315 -17.40 -2.40 -34.83
N ASN A 316 -17.56 -2.99 -36.00
CA ASN A 316 -18.74 -3.77 -36.39
C ASN A 316 -18.72 -5.16 -35.74
N TYR A 317 -19.75 -5.50 -34.97
CA TYR A 317 -19.90 -6.82 -34.33
C TYR A 317 -20.08 -8.00 -35.28
N ARG A 318 -20.66 -7.77 -36.46
CA ARG A 318 -20.94 -8.83 -37.44
C ARG A 318 -20.03 -8.64 -38.64
N GLN A 319 -19.01 -9.48 -38.73
CA GLN A 319 -18.36 -9.72 -40.02
C GLN A 319 -19.39 -10.43 -40.93
N ARG A 320 -19.72 -9.85 -42.08
CA ARG A 320 -20.45 -10.62 -43.11
C ARG A 320 -19.57 -11.78 -43.55
N ARG A 321 -20.13 -12.96 -43.84
CA ARG A 321 -19.37 -14.16 -44.27
C ARG A 321 -18.42 -13.85 -45.44
N ASP A 322 -18.79 -12.88 -46.25
CA ASP A 322 -18.12 -12.35 -47.43
C ASP A 322 -16.88 -11.47 -47.11
N GLU A 323 -16.68 -11.05 -45.85
CA GLU A 323 -15.52 -10.26 -45.41
C GLU A 323 -14.35 -11.08 -44.86
N ALA A 324 -14.55 -12.37 -44.56
CA ALA A 324 -13.51 -13.27 -44.05
C ALA A 324 -12.40 -13.59 -45.09
N LEU A 325 -12.64 -13.24 -46.36
CA LEU A 325 -11.74 -13.50 -47.49
C LEU A 325 -10.79 -12.32 -47.81
N LYS A 326 -10.89 -11.17 -47.11
CA LYS A 326 -10.01 -10.01 -47.34
C LYS A 326 -8.79 -10.06 -46.42
N ILE A 327 -7.66 -10.55 -46.95
CA ILE A 327 -6.38 -10.77 -46.24
C ILE A 327 -5.74 -9.44 -45.75
N HIS A 328 -6.16 -8.28 -46.26
CA HIS A 328 -5.76 -6.97 -45.73
C HIS A 328 -6.96 -6.00 -45.70
N LYS A 329 -7.61 -5.87 -44.54
CA LYS A 329 -8.57 -4.77 -44.31
C LYS A 329 -7.80 -3.47 -44.06
N LYS A 330 -8.16 -2.39 -44.74
CA LYS A 330 -7.59 -1.05 -44.44
C LYS A 330 -8.02 -0.62 -43.03
N CYS A 331 -7.23 0.19 -42.33
CA CYS A 331 -7.41 0.58 -40.91
C CYS A 331 -8.85 1.03 -40.50
N PHE A 332 -9.65 1.51 -41.46
CA PHE A 332 -11.02 2.00 -41.22
C PHE A 332 -12.15 1.09 -41.76
N GLU A 333 -11.82 -0.02 -42.43
CA GLU A 333 -12.81 -1.00 -42.89
C GLU A 333 -13.28 -1.86 -41.70
N GLY A 334 -14.59 -1.85 -41.42
CA GLY A 334 -15.17 -2.57 -40.28
C GLY A 334 -15.61 -1.69 -39.12
N TYR A 335 -15.64 -0.36 -39.27
CA TYR A 335 -16.16 0.57 -38.26
C TYR A 335 -17.40 1.31 -38.75
N HIS A 336 -18.44 1.42 -37.91
CA HIS A 336 -19.59 2.29 -38.16
C HIS A 336 -19.53 3.57 -37.32
N LYS A 337 -20.27 4.60 -37.76
CA LYS A 337 -20.38 5.85 -37.03
C LYS A 337 -21.23 5.63 -35.78
N GLN A 338 -20.66 5.90 -34.61
CA GLN A 338 -21.41 5.90 -33.35
C GLN A 338 -21.95 7.30 -33.07
N LYS A 339 -23.13 7.39 -32.44
CA LYS A 339 -23.64 8.68 -31.95
C LYS A 339 -22.69 9.24 -30.89
N LEU A 340 -22.21 10.46 -31.11
CA LEU A 340 -21.27 11.12 -30.22
C LEU A 340 -22.00 11.51 -28.91
N PRO A 341 -21.55 11.04 -27.73
CA PRO A 341 -22.20 11.33 -26.45
C PRO A 341 -21.89 12.73 -25.91
N SER A 342 -20.73 13.31 -26.27
CA SER A 342 -20.25 14.62 -25.83
C SER A 342 -19.10 15.07 -26.73
N SER A 343 -18.80 16.36 -26.75
CA SER A 343 -17.59 16.90 -27.40
C SER A 343 -16.34 16.80 -26.50
N ARG A 344 -16.51 16.46 -25.22
CA ARG A 344 -15.42 16.33 -24.24
C ARG A 344 -14.85 14.93 -24.27
N PHE A 345 -13.53 14.82 -24.35
CA PHE A 345 -12.83 13.54 -24.46
C PHE A 345 -13.12 12.61 -23.28
N TYR A 346 -13.08 13.14 -22.04
CA TYR A 346 -13.41 12.38 -20.83
C TYR A 346 -14.77 11.66 -20.91
N ASP A 347 -15.81 12.38 -21.34
CA ASP A 347 -17.17 11.84 -21.41
C ASP A 347 -17.28 10.77 -22.52
N VAL A 348 -16.54 10.95 -23.62
CA VAL A 348 -16.46 9.98 -24.72
C VAL A 348 -15.75 8.70 -24.28
N VAL A 349 -14.62 8.79 -23.57
CA VAL A 349 -13.89 7.63 -23.04
C VAL A 349 -14.72 6.91 -21.97
N SER A 350 -15.39 7.66 -21.09
CA SER A 350 -16.31 7.12 -20.11
C SER A 350 -17.47 6.37 -20.79
N TYR A 351 -18.03 6.92 -21.86
CA TYR A 351 -19.08 6.29 -22.64
C TYR A 351 -18.62 4.97 -23.25
N ILE A 352 -17.45 4.94 -23.89
CA ILE A 352 -16.86 3.72 -24.48
C ILE A 352 -16.76 2.61 -23.43
N LYS A 353 -16.18 2.92 -22.26
CA LYS A 353 -16.00 1.95 -21.17
C LYS A 353 -17.33 1.31 -20.75
N TYR A 354 -18.33 2.13 -20.44
CA TYR A 354 -19.60 1.63 -19.90
C TYR A 354 -20.53 1.05 -20.97
N HIS A 355 -20.42 1.52 -22.22
CA HIS A 355 -21.13 0.93 -23.35
C HIS A 355 -20.76 -0.55 -23.51
N ASP A 356 -19.45 -0.84 -23.56
CA ASP A 356 -18.95 -2.19 -23.81
C ASP A 356 -19.06 -3.11 -22.58
N GLU A 357 -18.81 -2.59 -21.37
CA GLU A 357 -19.08 -3.36 -20.15
C GLU A 357 -20.56 -3.72 -20.02
N GLY A 358 -21.46 -2.81 -20.40
CA GLY A 358 -22.89 -3.08 -20.44
C GLY A 358 -23.28 -4.15 -21.47
N MET A 359 -22.51 -4.32 -22.54
CA MET A 359 -22.70 -5.41 -23.51
C MET A 359 -22.15 -6.74 -22.99
N LEU A 360 -20.94 -6.73 -22.39
CA LEU A 360 -20.35 -7.91 -21.77
C LEU A 360 -21.23 -8.48 -20.64
N LYS A 361 -21.81 -7.62 -19.79
CA LYS A 361 -22.77 -8.07 -18.76
C LYS A 361 -24.02 -8.70 -19.35
N ARG A 362 -24.60 -8.09 -20.40
CA ARG A 362 -25.77 -8.65 -21.11
C ARG A 362 -25.47 -9.96 -21.85
N LEU A 363 -24.22 -10.20 -22.23
CA LEU A 363 -23.75 -11.46 -22.80
C LEU A 363 -23.44 -12.51 -21.72
N GLY A 364 -22.84 -12.10 -20.59
CA GLY A 364 -22.54 -12.97 -19.45
C GLY A 364 -23.77 -13.45 -18.68
N ASP A 365 -24.81 -12.63 -18.57
CA ASP A 365 -26.10 -13.01 -17.96
C ASP A 365 -26.96 -13.89 -18.87
N LYS A 366 -26.53 -14.13 -20.12
CA LYS A 366 -27.15 -15.08 -21.05
C LYS A 366 -26.29 -16.32 -21.23
N ARG A 367 -25.79 -16.93 -20.14
CA ARG A 367 -25.41 -18.35 -20.21
C ARG A 367 -26.67 -19.14 -20.53
N SER A 368 -26.73 -19.72 -21.74
CA SER A 368 -27.88 -20.53 -22.09
C SER A 368 -27.89 -21.77 -21.21
N ARG A 369 -29.08 -22.34 -20.96
CA ARG A 369 -29.21 -23.62 -20.26
C ARG A 369 -28.31 -24.71 -20.88
N ILE A 370 -28.03 -24.61 -22.19
CA ILE A 370 -27.15 -25.52 -22.92
C ILE A 370 -25.69 -25.35 -22.49
N ASP A 371 -25.21 -24.12 -22.29
CA ASP A 371 -23.82 -23.86 -21.86
C ASP A 371 -23.56 -24.41 -20.45
N ILE A 372 -24.53 -24.27 -19.54
CA ILE A 372 -24.46 -24.82 -18.18
C ILE A 372 -24.49 -26.36 -18.20
N ILE A 373 -25.25 -26.96 -19.13
CA ILE A 373 -25.30 -28.42 -19.30
C ILE A 373 -23.99 -28.94 -19.91
N LEU A 374 -23.41 -28.25 -20.89
CA LEU A 374 -22.15 -28.64 -21.52
C LEU A 374 -20.97 -28.57 -20.54
N ASP A 375 -20.92 -27.57 -19.66
CA ASP A 375 -19.88 -27.48 -18.63
C ASP A 375 -20.02 -28.61 -17.58
N ARG A 376 -21.25 -28.95 -17.17
CA ARG A 376 -21.49 -30.09 -16.27
C ARG A 376 -21.11 -31.44 -16.90
N ILE A 377 -21.34 -31.62 -18.20
CA ILE A 377 -20.91 -32.83 -18.91
C ILE A 377 -19.38 -32.92 -18.94
N ARG A 378 -18.68 -31.79 -19.17
CA ARG A 378 -17.20 -31.76 -19.16
C ARG A 378 -16.61 -32.01 -17.79
N GLU A 379 -17.25 -31.55 -16.71
CA GLU A 379 -16.83 -31.82 -15.33
C GLU A 379 -17.04 -33.30 -14.98
N GLN A 380 -18.17 -33.90 -15.39
CA GLN A 380 -18.45 -35.32 -15.19
C GLN A 380 -17.48 -36.23 -15.96
N ASP A 381 -17.12 -35.85 -17.20
CA ASP A 381 -16.16 -36.59 -18.01
C ASP A 381 -14.72 -36.47 -17.47
N ALA A 382 -14.38 -35.36 -16.81
CA ALA A 382 -13.09 -35.19 -16.15
C ALA A 382 -12.99 -36.01 -14.84
N GLU A 383 -14.07 -36.13 -14.08
CA GLU A 383 -14.15 -37.00 -12.89
C GLU A 383 -14.14 -38.49 -13.24
N ASN A 384 -14.69 -38.88 -14.39
CA ASN A 384 -14.68 -40.28 -14.86
C ASN A 384 -13.35 -40.70 -15.51
N MET A 385 -12.43 -39.76 -15.76
CA MET A 385 -11.08 -40.02 -16.29
C MET A 385 -9.96 -39.88 -15.24
N ALA A 386 -10.31 -39.59 -13.98
CA ALA A 386 -9.43 -39.65 -12.81
C ALA A 386 -9.74 -40.91 -12.00
#